data_AF-A0A4R6YK41-F1
#
_entry.id   AF-A0A4R6YK41-F1
#
_cell.length_a   1.000
_cell.length_b   1.000
_cell.length_c   1.000
_cell.angle_alpha   90.00
_cell.angle_beta   90.00
_cell.angle_gamma   90.00
#
_symmetry.space_group_name_H-M   'P 1'
#
loop_
_entity.id
_entity.type
_entity.pdbx_description
1 polymer ?
#
loop_
_entity_poly.entity_id
_entity_poly.type
_entity_poly.pdbx_seq_one_letter_code
_entity_poly.pdbx_strand_id
1 'polypeptide(L)'
;MANMVEIERRQDEAQDQLRITIMNEFCRIMGRSGLQPMAVMRLAAHAVGEVYREVADSHSGPNACPCNWRPNERADTDMLCTALMAAIRYRPVADLRTMRIAGSA
;
A
#
# COMPACT_ATOMS: atom_id res chain seq x y z
N MET A 1 21.47 2.74 14.91
CA MET A 1 20.72 3.96 14.55
C MET A 1 20.78 4.24 13.04
N ALA A 2 21.96 4.35 12.40
CA ALA A 2 22.06 4.56 10.95
C ALA A 2 21.35 3.51 10.06
N ASN A 3 21.36 2.23 10.46
CA ASN A 3 20.69 1.14 9.73
C ASN A 3 19.15 1.20 9.83
N MET A 4 18.59 1.83 10.88
CA MET A 4 17.14 1.98 11.04
C MET A 4 16.60 3.06 10.11
N VAL A 5 17.27 4.22 10.08
CA VAL A 5 16.91 5.37 9.23
C VAL A 5 16.95 5.01 7.75
N GLU A 6 17.90 4.18 7.31
CA GLU A 6 17.98 3.72 5.92
C GLU A 6 16.87 2.72 5.55
N ILE A 7 16.43 1.88 6.50
CA ILE A 7 15.30 0.96 6.28
C ILE A 7 13.99 1.75 6.18
N GLU A 8 13.77 2.71 7.10
CA GLU A 8 12.61 3.61 7.10
C GLU A 8 12.54 4.40 5.79
N ARG A 9 13.64 4.99 5.34
CA ARG A 9 13.70 5.71 4.05
C ARG A 9 13.30 4.82 2.86
N ARG A 10 13.81 3.59 2.81
CA ARG A 10 13.46 2.63 1.74
C ARG A 10 11.98 2.23 1.80
N GLN A 11 11.43 2.10 3.00
CA GLN A 11 10.01 1.81 3.19
C GLN A 11 9.14 2.97 2.70
N ASP A 12 9.52 4.21 3.03
CA ASP A 12 8.80 5.41 2.58
C ASP A 12 8.84 5.55 1.05
N GLU A 13 10.01 5.38 0.43
CA GLU A 13 10.16 5.42 -1.03
C GLU A 13 9.35 4.33 -1.73
N ALA A 14 9.38 3.11 -1.20
CA ALA A 14 8.58 2.01 -1.73
C ALA A 14 7.07 2.27 -1.56
N GLN A 15 6.66 2.84 -0.42
CA GLN A 15 5.26 3.18 -0.15
C GLN A 15 4.76 4.25 -1.13
N ASP A 16 5.54 5.31 -1.38
CA ASP A 16 5.18 6.36 -2.31
C ASP A 16 5.09 5.86 -3.76
N GLN A 17 6.07 5.06 -4.19
CA GLN A 17 6.05 4.43 -5.51
C GLN A 17 4.84 3.52 -5.69
N LEU A 18 4.51 2.72 -4.67
CA LEU A 18 3.35 1.84 -4.69
C LEU A 18 2.05 2.64 -4.77
N ARG A 19 1.91 3.71 -3.97
CA ARG A 19 0.74 4.59 -3.98
C ARG A 19 0.52 5.22 -5.35
N ILE A 20 1.58 5.74 -5.99
CA ILE A 20 1.51 6.34 -7.32
C ILE A 20 1.07 5.29 -8.35
N THR A 21 1.67 4.11 -8.30
CA THR A 21 1.35 3.00 -9.21
C THR A 21 -0.11 2.58 -9.08
N ILE A 22 -0.59 2.38 -7.85
CA ILE A 22 -1.99 2.02 -7.58
C ILE A 22 -2.94 3.12 -8.07
N MET A 23 -2.65 4.39 -7.81
CA MET A 23 -3.53 5.50 -8.23
C MET A 23 -3.63 5.60 -9.76
N ASN A 24 -2.51 5.46 -10.46
CA ASN A 24 -2.49 5.48 -11.92
C ASN A 24 -3.33 4.33 -12.51
N GLU A 25 -3.17 3.12 -11.97
CA GLU A 25 -3.92 1.97 -12.43
C GLU A 25 -5.41 2.08 -12.09
N PHE A 26 -5.73 2.54 -10.89
CA PHE A 26 -7.09 2.79 -10.44
C PHE A 26 -7.83 3.75 -11.39
N CYS A 27 -7.22 4.90 -11.70
CA CYS A 27 -7.77 5.87 -12.66
C CYS A 27 -7.92 5.27 -14.07
N ARG A 28 -6.94 4.46 -14.50
CA ARG A 28 -6.97 3.79 -15.80
C ARG A 28 -8.14 2.80 -15.89
N ILE A 29 -8.34 1.97 -14.86
CA ILE A 29 -9.44 1.00 -14.79
C ILE A 29 -10.78 1.71 -14.77
N MET A 30 -10.94 2.75 -13.94
CA MET A 30 -12.15 3.56 -13.92
C MET A 30 -12.47 4.13 -15.31
N GLY A 31 -11.49 4.76 -15.97
CA GLY A 31 -11.68 5.36 -17.29
C GLY A 31 -12.06 4.34 -18.38
N ARG A 32 -11.49 3.14 -18.34
CA ARG A 32 -11.77 2.08 -19.33
C ARG A 32 -13.08 1.33 -19.08
N SER A 33 -13.45 1.12 -17.82
CA SER A 33 -14.61 0.31 -17.44
C SER A 33 -15.89 1.11 -17.20
N GLY A 34 -15.77 2.43 -16.97
CA GLY A 34 -16.89 3.27 -16.54
C GLY A 34 -17.38 2.98 -15.11
N LEU A 35 -16.65 2.16 -14.34
CA LEU A 35 -17.02 1.81 -12.98
C LEU A 35 -16.81 2.98 -12.01
N GLN A 36 -17.69 3.07 -11.01
CA GLN A 36 -17.56 4.03 -9.92
C GLN A 36 -16.38 3.67 -9.00
N PRO A 37 -15.80 4.66 -8.28
CA PRO A 37 -14.61 4.46 -7.44
C PRO A 37 -14.71 3.27 -6.49
N MET A 38 -15.85 3.11 -5.79
CA MET A 38 -16.01 2.02 -4.82
C MET A 38 -16.10 0.63 -5.47
N ALA A 39 -16.56 0.52 -6.73
CA ALA A 39 -16.53 -0.74 -7.45
C ALA A 39 -15.08 -1.14 -7.76
N VAL A 40 -14.27 -0.19 -8.23
CA VAL A 40 -12.84 -0.43 -8.49
C VAL A 40 -12.07 -0.70 -7.19
N MET A 41 -12.40 -0.03 -6.07
CA MET A 41 -11.79 -0.32 -4.77
C MET A 41 -12.06 -1.75 -4.29
N ARG A 42 -13.29 -2.27 -4.51
CA ARG A 42 -13.60 -3.68 -4.19
C ARG A 42 -12.81 -4.65 -5.06
N LEU A 43 -12.66 -4.35 -6.35
CA LEU A 43 -11.84 -5.16 -7.25
C LEU A 43 -10.35 -5.12 -6.84
N ALA A 44 -9.84 -3.96 -6.44
CA ALA A 44 -8.47 -3.82 -5.94
C ALA A 44 -8.26 -4.64 -4.66
N ALA A 45 -9.21 -4.59 -3.71
CA ALA A 45 -9.13 -5.41 -2.50
C ALA A 45 -9.15 -6.91 -2.81
N HIS A 46 -9.96 -7.34 -3.78
CA HIS A 46 -9.97 -8.72 -4.24
C HIS A 46 -8.62 -9.14 -4.83
N ALA A 47 -8.07 -8.33 -5.74
CA ALA A 47 -6.76 -8.58 -6.35
C ALA A 47 -5.63 -8.64 -5.32
N VAL A 48 -5.65 -7.78 -4.29
CA VAL A 48 -4.69 -7.86 -3.17
C VAL A 48 -4.81 -9.20 -2.43
N GLY A 49 -6.03 -9.70 -2.23
CA GLY A 49 -6.26 -11.03 -1.64
C GLY A 49 -5.74 -12.18 -2.50
N GLU A 50 -5.86 -12.09 -3.83
CA GLU A 50 -5.29 -13.08 -4.75
C GLU A 50 -3.75 -13.08 -4.70
N VAL A 51 -3.13 -11.90 -4.71
CA VAL A 51 -1.68 -11.76 -4.56
C VAL A 51 -1.23 -12.30 -3.20
N TYR A 52 -1.94 -11.98 -2.11
CA TYR A 52 -1.64 -12.53 -0.79
C TYR A 52 -1.62 -14.06 -0.81
N ARG A 53 -2.65 -14.70 -1.40
CA ARG A 53 -2.73 -16.16 -1.51
C ARG A 53 -1.54 -16.73 -2.27
N GLU A 54 -1.20 -16.17 -3.44
CA GLU A 54 -0.05 -16.63 -4.25
C GLU A 54 1.28 -16.51 -3.50
N VAL A 55 1.46 -15.41 -2.76
CA VAL A 55 2.65 -15.20 -1.94
C VAL A 55 2.65 -16.18 -0.77
N ALA A 56 1.53 -16.37 -0.07
CA ALA A 56 1.40 -17.32 1.02
C ALA A 56 1.68 -18.78 0.60
N ASP A 57 1.19 -19.18 -0.57
CA ASP A 57 1.43 -20.50 -1.15
C ASP A 57 2.93 -20.71 -1.42
N SER A 58 3.63 -19.69 -1.91
CA SER A 58 5.09 -19.72 -2.14
C SER A 58 5.91 -19.85 -0.85
N HIS A 59 5.31 -19.54 0.30
CA HIS A 59 5.92 -19.64 1.63
C HIS A 59 5.40 -20.84 2.43
N SER A 60 4.59 -21.69 1.79
CA SER A 60 4.02 -22.89 2.38
C SER A 60 4.55 -24.14 1.67
N GLY A 61 4.72 -25.22 2.43
CA GLY A 61 5.10 -26.53 1.89
C GLY A 61 6.62 -26.81 1.83
N PRO A 62 7.01 -27.92 1.18
CA PRO A 62 8.37 -28.49 1.28
C PRO A 62 9.49 -27.62 0.70
N ASN A 63 9.15 -26.74 -0.23
CA ASN A 63 10.08 -25.82 -0.90
C ASN A 63 9.79 -24.36 -0.54
N ALA A 64 9.25 -24.11 0.66
CA ALA A 64 8.92 -22.77 1.13
C ALA A 64 10.15 -21.85 1.08
N CYS A 65 9.91 -20.61 0.65
CA CYS A 65 10.91 -19.55 0.67
C CYS A 65 11.54 -19.40 2.09
N PRO A 66 12.88 -19.26 2.21
CA PRO A 66 13.56 -19.22 3.50
C PRO A 66 13.51 -17.85 4.19
N CYS A 67 12.66 -16.91 3.75
CA CYS A 67 12.63 -15.53 4.24
C CYS A 67 12.03 -15.34 5.65
N ASN A 68 11.74 -16.45 6.36
CA ASN A 68 11.17 -16.52 7.71
C ASN A 68 9.75 -15.94 7.90
N TRP A 69 9.15 -15.34 6.88
CA TRP A 69 7.73 -15.00 6.94
C TRP A 69 6.90 -16.30 6.86
N ARG A 70 5.99 -16.47 7.83
CA ARG A 70 5.06 -17.60 7.90
C ARG A 70 3.64 -17.04 7.76
N PRO A 71 2.92 -17.36 6.66
CA PRO A 71 1.58 -16.85 6.45
C PRO A 71 0.66 -17.23 7.62
N ASN A 72 -0.10 -16.27 8.10
CA ASN A 72 -1.18 -16.46 9.05
C ASN A 72 -2.35 -15.60 8.60
N GLU A 73 -3.28 -16.22 7.87
CA GLU A 73 -4.38 -15.52 7.20
C GLU A 73 -5.10 -14.53 8.11
N ARG A 74 -5.42 -14.93 9.35
CA ARG A 74 -6.10 -14.07 10.31
C ARG A 74 -5.23 -12.89 10.74
N ALA A 75 -4.00 -13.16 11.19
CA ALA A 75 -3.12 -12.10 11.67
C ALA A 75 -2.72 -11.13 10.55
N ASP A 76 -2.47 -11.66 9.35
CA ASP A 76 -2.07 -10.87 8.18
C ASP A 76 -3.24 -10.00 7.70
N THR A 77 -4.46 -10.54 7.61
CA THR A 77 -5.64 -9.74 7.22
C THR A 77 -6.01 -8.68 8.26
N ASP A 78 -5.87 -8.97 9.56
CA ASP A 78 -6.03 -7.99 10.63
C ASP A 78 -4.97 -6.86 10.51
N MET A 79 -3.73 -7.22 10.18
CA MET A 79 -2.65 -6.25 9.93
C MET A 79 -2.94 -5.37 8.72
N LEU A 80 -3.39 -5.94 7.60
CA LEU A 80 -3.78 -5.20 6.40
C LEU A 80 -4.95 -4.25 6.68
N CYS A 81 -5.99 -4.71 7.40
CA CYS A 81 -7.11 -3.87 7.83
C CYS A 81 -6.63 -2.71 8.71
N THR A 82 -5.71 -2.97 9.62
CA THR A 82 -5.13 -1.96 10.50
C THR A 82 -4.34 -0.90 9.72
N ALA A 83 -3.49 -1.33 8.78
CA ALA A 83 -2.75 -0.43 7.91
C ALA A 83 -3.67 0.44 7.05
N LEU A 84 -4.73 -0.14 6.46
CA LEU A 84 -5.73 0.59 5.70
C LEU A 84 -6.44 1.64 6.56
N MET A 85 -6.90 1.27 7.75
CA MET A 85 -7.53 2.21 8.67
C MET A 85 -6.59 3.33 9.09
N ALA A 86 -5.31 3.02 9.32
CA ALA A 86 -4.30 4.03 9.66
C ALA A 86 -4.11 5.03 8.50
N ALA A 87 -3.98 4.53 7.27
CA ALA A 87 -3.85 5.37 6.07
C ALA A 87 -5.08 6.27 5.84
N ILE A 88 -6.29 5.75 6.06
CA ILE A 88 -7.55 6.54 5.94
C ILE A 88 -7.60 7.65 6.99
N ARG A 89 -7.14 7.38 8.21
CA ARG A 89 -7.14 8.37 9.31
C ARG A 89 -5.99 9.36 9.21
N TYR A 90 -4.93 9.01 8.48
CA TYR A 90 -3.78 9.87 8.28
C TYR A 90 -4.21 11.14 7.53
N ARG A 91 -4.04 12.28 8.20
CA ARG A 91 -4.08 13.59 7.55
C ARG A 91 -2.64 14.07 7.44
N PRO A 92 -2.07 14.20 6.24
CA PRO A 92 -0.80 14.88 6.09
C PRO A 92 -1.00 16.30 6.59
N VAL A 93 -0.36 16.65 7.71
CA VAL A 93 -0.25 18.06 8.09
C VAL A 93 0.69 18.65 7.05
N ALA A 94 0.15 19.46 6.13
CA ALA A 94 1.00 20.27 5.28
C ALA A 94 1.85 21.15 6.21
N ASP A 95 3.16 20.92 6.25
CA ASP A 95 4.04 21.82 6.97
C ASP A 95 4.03 23.15 6.22
N LEU A 96 3.26 24.10 6.74
CA LEU A 96 3.13 25.45 6.20
C LEU A 96 4.49 26.14 6.04
N ARG A 97 5.52 25.69 6.77
CA ARG A 97 6.89 26.21 6.64
C ARG A 97 7.58 25.79 5.34
N THR A 98 7.08 24.75 4.66
CA THR A 98 7.60 24.25 3.39
C THR A 98 6.79 24.70 2.18
N MET A 99 5.64 25.34 2.40
CA MET A 99 4.81 25.86 1.31
C MET A 99 5.41 27.14 0.73
N ARG A 100 5.69 27.12 -0.58
CA ARG A 100 6.18 28.29 -1.31
C ARG A 100 5.08 29.36 -1.38
N ILE A 101 5.35 30.57 -0.89
CA ILE A 101 4.40 31.70 -0.92
C ILE A 101 4.04 31.99 -2.38
N ALA A 102 2.75 31.88 -2.72
CA ALA A 102 2.23 31.96 -4.09
C ALA A 102 1.75 33.37 -4.50
N GLY A 103 1.99 34.40 -3.67
CA GLY A 103 1.57 35.76 -3.97
C GLY A 103 2.58 36.81 -3.51
N SER A 104 2.88 37.76 -4.38
CA SER A 104 3.46 39.05 -4.04
C SER A 104 2.39 40.11 -4.28
N ALA A 105 2.12 40.95 -3.27
CA ALA A 105 1.25 42.12 -3.34
C ALA A 105 1.92 43.28 -4.08
#